data_AF-A0A7J4U549-F1
#
_entry.id   AF-A0A7J4U549-F1
#
_cell.length_a   1.000
_cell.length_b   1.000
_cell.length_c   1.000
_cell.angle_alpha   90.00
_cell.angle_beta   90.00
_cell.angle_gamma   90.00
#
_symmetry.space_group_name_H-M   'P 1'
#
loop_
_entity.id
_entity.type
_entity.pdbx_description
1 polymer ?
#
loop_
_entity_poly.entity_id
_entity_poly.type
_entity_poly.pdbx_seq_one_letter_code
_entity_poly.pdbx_strand_id
1 'polypeptide(L)' 'MKVDQHINNNHLSIIVKPNSPKAEIIGWDEDKKALRVNVHAKPEDNKANIEIVKLFSKS' A
#
# COMPACT_ATOMS: atom_id res chain seq x y z
N MET A 1 -3.87 10.62 9.11
CA MET A 1 -3.81 9.23 9.58
C MET A 1 -2.35 8.91 9.87
N LYS A 2 -2.00 8.42 11.06
CA LYS A 2 -0.60 8.13 11.44
C LYS A 2 -0.29 6.66 11.14
N VAL A 3 0.44 6.41 10.06
CA VAL A 3 0.82 5.04 9.64
C VAL A 3 1.79 4.43 10.66
N ASP A 4 2.55 5.26 11.37
CA ASP A 4 3.55 4.87 12.38
C ASP A 4 2.99 3.99 13.50
N GLN A 5 1.71 4.18 13.85
CA GLN A 5 1.04 3.40 14.90
C GLN A 5 0.77 1.94 14.48
N HIS A 6 0.94 1.64 13.20
CA HIS A 6 0.69 0.33 12.61
C HIS A 6 1.97 -0.36 12.10
N ILE A 7 3.13 0.30 12.25
CA ILE A 7 4.43 -0.30 11.94
C ILE A 7 4.85 -1.16 13.11
N ASN A 8 4.98 -2.47 12.87
CA ASN A 8 5.44 -3.42 13.87
C ASN A 8 6.83 -3.94 13.47
N ASN A 9 7.82 -3.74 14.33
CA ASN A 9 9.20 -4.17 14.09
C ASN A 9 9.77 -3.71 12.74
N ASN A 10 9.53 -2.43 12.40
CA ASN A 10 9.92 -1.82 11.12
C ASN A 10 9.27 -2.43 9.87
N HIS A 11 8.23 -3.24 10.05
CA HIS A 11 7.42 -3.80 8.97
C HIS A 11 6.00 -3.23 8.99
N LEU A 12 5.45 -3.01 7.80
CA LEU A 12 4.07 -2.59 7.60
C LEU A 12 3.39 -3.61 6.69
N SER A 13 2.28 -4.18 7.15
CA SER A 13 1.45 -5.04 6.30
C SER A 13 0.56 -4.17 5.42
N ILE A 14 0.54 -4.47 4.11
CA ILE A 14 -0.28 -3.75 3.14
C ILE A 14 -1.10 -4.73 2.30
N ILE A 15 -2.32 -4.34 1.96
CA ILE A 15 -3.19 -5.05 1.02
C ILE A 15 -3.29 -4.19 -0.22
N VAL A 16 -2.71 -4.70 -1.31
CA VAL A 16 -2.65 -3.98 -2.58
C VAL A 16 -3.80 -4.41 -3.48
N LYS A 17 -4.59 -3.44 -3.97
CA LYS A 17 -5.59 -3.65 -5.00
C LYS A 17 -5.11 -3.03 -6.32
N PRO A 18 -4.60 -3.85 -7.25
CA PRO A 18 -4.12 -3.39 -8.55
C PRO A 18 -5.28 -3.03 -9.50
N ASN A 19 -4.94 -2.39 -10.62
CA ASN A 19 -5.88 -1.93 -11.65
C ASN A 19 -6.91 -0.89 -11.13
N SER A 20 -6.53 -0.08 -10.16
CA SER A 20 -7.38 1.02 -9.68
C SER A 20 -7.24 2.24 -10.60
N PRO A 21 -8.24 3.15 -10.68
CA PRO A 21 -8.15 4.33 -11.53
C PRO A 21 -7.01 5.28 -11.12
N LYS A 22 -6.59 5.25 -9.85
CA LYS A 22 -5.46 6.03 -9.32
C LYS A 22 -4.76 5.26 -8.19
N ALA A 23 -3.52 5.62 -7.92
CA ALA A 23 -2.75 5.10 -6.78
C ALA A 23 -3.09 5.92 -5.53
N GLU A 24 -3.66 5.29 -4.50
CA GLU A 24 -4.11 5.97 -3.29
C GLU A 24 -4.14 5.02 -2.07
N ILE A 25 -3.93 5.57 -0.88
CA ILE A 25 -4.10 4.85 0.37
C ILE A 25 -5.57 4.98 0.77
N ILE A 26 -6.28 3.85 0.88
CA ILE A 26 -7.72 3.81 1.16
C ILE A 26 -7.99 3.90 2.66
N GLY A 27 -7.19 3.23 3.48
CA GLY A 27 -7.37 3.20 4.93
C GLY A 27 -6.80 1.95 5.58
N TRP A 28 -6.98 1.84 6.89
CA TRP A 28 -6.53 0.68 7.67
C TRP A 28 -7.64 -0.36 7.77
N ASP A 29 -7.27 -1.63 7.58
CA ASP A 29 -8.14 -2.77 7.79
C ASP A 29 -7.83 -3.37 9.16
N GLU A 30 -8.73 -3.17 10.14
CA GLU A 30 -8.53 -3.64 11.52
C GLU A 30 -8.55 -5.17 11.64
N ASP A 31 -9.36 -5.84 10.83
CA ASP A 31 -9.49 -7.30 10.80
C ASP A 31 -8.19 -7.95 10.31
N LYS A 32 -7.66 -7.43 9.20
CA LYS A 32 -6.43 -7.96 8.59
C LYS A 32 -5.14 -7.34 9.12
N LYS A 33 -5.25 -6.34 10.00
CA LYS A 33 -4.13 -5.54 10.52
C LYS A 33 -3.20 -5.08 9.39
N ALA A 34 -3.78 -4.52 8.32
CA ALA A 34 -3.04 -4.13 7.14
C ALA A 34 -3.59 -2.85 6.49
N LEU A 35 -2.71 -2.07 5.86
CA LEU A 35 -3.08 -0.85 5.15
C LEU A 35 -3.59 -1.18 3.75
N ARG A 36 -4.80 -0.75 3.40
CA ARG A 36 -5.37 -0.94 2.07
C ARG A 36 -4.86 0.13 1.13
N VAL A 37 -4.21 -0.29 0.05
CA VAL A 37 -3.60 0.59 -0.95
C VAL A 37 -4.13 0.18 -2.31
N ASN A 38 -4.71 1.15 -3.01
CA ASN A 38 -5.05 1.01 -4.42
C ASN A 38 -3.83 1.43 -5.25
N VAL A 39 -3.52 0.67 -6.29
CA VAL A 39 -2.47 1.02 -7.25
C VAL A 39 -3.04 1.03 -8.65
N HIS A 40 -2.60 2.00 -9.44
CA HIS A 40 -2.97 2.12 -10.84
C HIS A 40 -2.27 1.07 -11.69
N ALA A 41 -1.02 0.77 -11.33
CA ALA A 41 -0.22 -0.22 -12.01
C ALA A 41 -0.90 -1.61 -12.06
N LYS A 42 -0.67 -2.30 -13.17
CA LYS A 42 -1.07 -3.69 -13.35
C LYS A 42 -0.30 -4.59 -12.37
N PRO A 43 -0.88 -5.72 -11.94
CA PRO A 43 -0.19 -6.69 -11.08
C PRO A 43 0.88 -7.51 -11.81
N GLU A 44 1.06 -7.27 -13.11
CA GLU A 44 2.00 -7.98 -13.96
C GLU A 44 3.38 -7.32 -13.90
N ASP A 45 4.44 -8.11 -14.13
CA ASP A 45 5.79 -7.62 -14.34
C ASP A 45 6.32 -6.73 -13.20
N ASN A 46 5.92 -7.01 -11.95
CA ASN A 46 6.33 -6.27 -10.75
C ASN A 46 5.94 -4.77 -10.74
N LYS A 47 5.09 -4.31 -11.67
CA LYS A 47 4.74 -2.88 -11.83
C LYS A 47 4.02 -2.32 -10.62
N ALA A 48 3.09 -3.08 -10.04
CA ALA A 48 2.41 -2.73 -8.80
C ALA A 48 3.40 -2.50 -7.64
N ASN A 49 4.40 -3.39 -7.47
CA ASN A 49 5.37 -3.28 -6.39
C ASN A 49 6.27 -2.06 -6.54
N ILE A 50 6.72 -1.77 -7.77
CA ILE A 50 7.51 -0.57 -8.06
C ILE A 50 6.72 0.70 -7.73
N GLU A 51 5.42 0.74 -8.08
CA GLU A 51 4.54 1.86 -7.76
C GLU A 51 4.33 2.03 -6.26
N ILE A 52 4.14 0.94 -5.52
CA ILE A 52 4.09 0.95 -4.04
C ILE A 52 5.37 1.55 -3.47
N VAL A 53 6.54 1.03 -3.85
CA VAL A 53 7.82 1.55 -3.34
C VAL A 53 7.97 3.04 -3.66
N LYS A 54 7.59 3.48 -4.87
CA LYS A 54 7.59 4.91 -5.22
C LYS A 54 6.62 5.73 -4.38
N LEU A 55 5.44 5.20 -4.06
CA LEU A 55 4.43 5.87 -3.24
C LEU A 55 4.94 6.09 -1.81
N PHE A 56 5.58 5.08 -1.21
CA PHE A 56 6.08 5.15 0.18
C PHE A 56 7.48 5.76 0.30
N SER A 57 8.32 5.68 -0.73
CA SER A 57 9.67 6.27 -0.74
C SER A 57 9.69 7.77 -1.02
N LYS A 58 8.58 8.38 -1.43
CA LYS A 58 8.51 9.81 -1.73
C LYS A 58 8.36 10.71 -0.49
N SER A 59 8.59 10.17 0.71
CA SER A 59 8.55 10.90 1.99
C SER A 59 9.92 11.42 2.39
#